data_AF-A0A1H2NYC5-F1
#
_entry.id   AF-A0A1H2NYC5-F1
#
_cell.length_a   1.000
_cell.length_b   1.000
_cell.length_c   1.000
_cell.angle_alpha   90.00
_cell.angle_beta   90.00
_cell.angle_gamma   90.00
#
_symmetry.space_group_name_H-M   'P 1'
#
loop_
_entity.id
_entity.type
_entity.pdbx_description
1 polymer ?
#
loop_
_entity_poly.entity_id
_entity_poly.type
_entity_poly.pdbx_seq_one_letter_code
_entity_poly.pdbx_strand_id
1 'polypeptide(L)'
;MYPFGEVSTHVESVRGQVLIAALAMNAKCAPSPYAMAAWQDRKSPGASEKEPVPWGLLKAWRRRFKGAIVRDQTRKAWFEEFSDLREVYDNLLWFTLNFRTPHTAFDTGISFFRLNGDPLSTHHALEMSSLFECPDWSQLGYLICYLRCQAKRFAIQQAWAAKNFFPFFALACLRPPCRCISVELYELLDDLIKDNRMAVDARMWPHNSVEFLDYLVAFDELGDHLIANQYVSEWGEECLIWIWQLVERRNLSLLQAIDRSLHETFRPDIPRRFQERITSAIVRHGQSVLGVGAHATSTVGRL
;
A
#
# COMPACT_ATOMS: atom_id res chain seq x y z
N MET A 1 18.19 8.30 -2.80
CA MET A 1 18.38 7.80 -1.43
C MET A 1 18.26 8.97 -0.48
N TYR A 2 17.19 9.07 0.30
CA TYR A 2 16.97 10.20 1.20
C TYR A 2 17.78 10.00 2.51
N PRO A 3 18.33 11.06 3.12
CA PRO A 3 19.07 10.96 4.37
C PRO A 3 18.10 10.76 5.54
N PHE A 4 17.72 9.51 5.78
CA PHE A 4 16.79 9.16 6.86
C PHE A 4 17.56 8.96 8.17
N GLY A 5 17.16 9.67 9.22
CA GLY A 5 17.62 9.42 10.60
C GLY A 5 17.14 8.07 11.13
N GLU A 6 17.57 7.69 12.33
CA GLU A 6 17.19 6.41 12.95
C GLU A 6 15.66 6.19 12.93
N VAL A 7 15.24 5.11 12.28
CA VAL A 7 13.86 4.65 12.21
C VAL A 7 13.50 3.95 13.52
N SER A 8 12.26 4.12 14.01
CA SER A 8 11.81 3.42 15.22
C SER A 8 11.89 1.90 15.03
N THR A 9 12.20 1.17 16.10
CA THR A 9 12.32 -0.30 16.07
C THR A 9 11.05 -0.99 15.60
N HIS A 10 9.88 -0.39 15.88
CA HIS A 10 8.60 -0.92 15.44
C HIS A 10 8.38 -0.74 13.93
N VAL A 11 8.68 0.45 13.37
CA VAL A 11 8.59 0.68 11.92
C VAL A 11 9.57 -0.22 11.16
N GLU A 12 10.78 -0.43 11.68
CA GLU A 12 11.74 -1.39 11.11
C GLU A 12 11.20 -2.83 11.11
N SER A 13 10.51 -3.22 12.18
CA SER A 13 9.88 -4.54 12.29
C SER A 13 8.82 -4.74 11.20
N VAL A 14 7.89 -3.79 11.07
CA VAL A 14 6.81 -3.83 10.07
C VAL A 14 7.37 -3.77 8.64
N ARG A 15 8.37 -2.91 8.40
CA ARG A 15 9.11 -2.87 7.14
C ARG A 15 9.73 -4.22 6.79
N GLY A 16 10.33 -4.87 7.78
CA GLY A 16 10.86 -6.23 7.65
C GLY A 16 9.78 -7.21 7.22
N GLN A 17 8.61 -7.20 7.86
CA GLN A 17 7.50 -8.08 7.51
C GLN A 17 7.00 -7.87 6.07
N VAL A 18 6.84 -6.62 5.62
CA VAL A 18 6.49 -6.32 4.22
C VAL A 18 7.52 -6.86 3.25
N LEU A 19 8.80 -6.63 3.54
CA LEU A 19 9.88 -7.12 2.69
C LEU A 19 9.83 -8.65 2.57
N ILE A 20 9.55 -9.37 3.66
CA ILE A 20 9.41 -10.82 3.64
C ILE A 20 8.17 -11.27 2.84
N ALA A 21 7.03 -10.60 3.00
CA ALA A 21 5.82 -10.91 2.23
C ALA A 21 6.06 -10.68 0.72
N ALA A 22 6.65 -9.55 0.34
CA ALA A 22 7.01 -9.24 -1.04
C ALA A 22 8.04 -10.24 -1.61
N LEU A 23 9.01 -10.66 -0.80
CA LEU A 23 9.97 -11.69 -1.19
C LEU A 23 9.29 -13.04 -1.45
N ALA A 24 8.33 -13.45 -0.62
CA ALA A 24 7.58 -14.70 -0.83
C ALA A 24 6.80 -14.68 -2.15
N MET A 25 6.18 -13.55 -2.50
CA MET A 25 5.49 -13.36 -3.77
C MET A 25 6.45 -13.46 -4.97
N ASN A 26 7.59 -12.78 -4.91
CA ASN A 26 8.62 -12.82 -5.95
C ASN A 26 9.22 -14.23 -6.12
N ALA A 27 9.42 -14.93 -5.00
CA ALA A 27 9.84 -16.33 -4.95
C ALA A 27 8.76 -17.32 -5.40
N LYS A 28 7.52 -16.86 -5.67
CA LYS A 28 6.35 -17.67 -6.03
C LYS A 28 6.08 -18.81 -5.05
N CYS A 29 6.20 -18.52 -3.75
CA CYS A 29 5.94 -19.49 -2.70
C CYS A 29 4.97 -18.94 -1.66
N ALA A 30 4.39 -19.82 -0.86
CA ALA A 30 3.45 -19.42 0.19
C ALA A 30 4.15 -18.50 1.20
N PRO A 31 3.49 -17.41 1.67
CA PRO A 31 4.06 -16.47 2.65
C PRO A 31 4.09 -17.10 4.06
N SER A 32 4.91 -18.14 4.24
CA SER A 32 5.08 -18.84 5.51
C SER A 32 6.56 -19.07 5.83
N PRO A 33 6.93 -19.14 7.12
CA PRO A 33 8.31 -19.41 7.52
C PRO A 33 8.88 -20.71 6.93
N TYR A 34 8.07 -21.74 6.81
CA TYR A 34 8.50 -23.04 6.29
C TYR A 34 8.75 -23.00 4.78
N ALA A 35 7.80 -22.46 4.01
CA ALA A 35 7.95 -22.36 2.56
C ALA A 35 9.16 -21.51 2.15
N MET A 36 9.38 -20.37 2.84
CA MET A 36 10.55 -19.53 2.60
C MET A 36 11.87 -20.22 2.99
N ALA A 37 11.86 -20.99 4.08
CA ALA A 37 13.01 -21.77 4.49
C ALA A 37 13.35 -22.86 3.47
N ALA A 38 12.35 -23.60 2.99
CA ALA A 38 12.52 -24.60 1.93
C ALA A 38 13.02 -23.98 0.61
N TRP A 39 12.46 -22.84 0.22
CA TRP A 39 12.90 -22.09 -0.96
C TRP A 39 14.38 -21.66 -0.85
N GLN A 40 14.79 -21.13 0.30
CA GLN A 40 16.19 -20.75 0.51
C GLN A 40 17.11 -21.97 0.55
N ASP A 41 16.66 -23.07 1.17
CA ASP A 41 17.44 -24.30 1.30
C ASP A 41 17.76 -24.91 -0.07
N ARG A 42 16.77 -24.99 -0.98
CA ARG A 42 16.91 -25.51 -2.35
C ARG A 42 17.96 -24.81 -3.21
N LYS A 43 18.40 -23.61 -2.81
CA LYS A 43 19.47 -22.87 -3.50
C LYS A 43 20.87 -23.24 -3.01
N SER A 44 20.97 -23.97 -1.90
CA SER A 44 22.25 -24.39 -1.35
C SER A 44 22.82 -25.55 -2.16
N PRO A 45 24.14 -25.55 -2.45
CA PRO A 45 24.78 -26.68 -3.13
C PRO A 45 24.57 -27.97 -2.32
N GLY A 46 23.96 -28.99 -2.93
CA GLY A 46 23.71 -30.28 -2.30
C GLY A 46 22.35 -30.41 -1.60
N ALA A 47 21.46 -29.42 -1.69
CA ALA A 47 20.11 -29.54 -1.17
C ALA A 47 19.33 -30.64 -1.92
N SER A 48 18.86 -31.65 -1.18
CA SER A 48 18.00 -32.71 -1.69
C SER A 48 16.53 -32.35 -1.45
N GLU A 49 15.66 -32.51 -2.44
CA GLU A 49 14.22 -32.27 -2.28
C GLU A 49 13.55 -33.15 -1.21
N LYS A 50 14.18 -34.27 -0.85
CA LYS A 50 13.67 -35.24 0.11
C LYS A 50 14.10 -34.95 1.55
N GLU A 51 15.07 -34.06 1.74
CA GLU A 51 15.57 -33.75 3.08
C GLU A 51 14.70 -32.71 3.79
N PRO A 52 14.49 -32.85 5.10
CA PRO A 52 13.74 -31.87 5.87
C PRO A 52 14.54 -30.57 5.96
N VAL A 53 13.84 -29.44 5.84
CA VAL A 53 14.42 -28.10 5.99
C VAL A 53 15.22 -28.00 7.30
N PRO A 54 16.48 -27.53 7.27
CA PRO A 54 17.30 -27.40 8.46
C PRO A 54 16.61 -26.55 9.55
N TRP A 55 16.56 -27.07 10.78
CA TRP A 55 15.87 -26.41 11.90
C TRP A 55 16.38 -24.97 12.15
N GLY A 56 17.69 -24.75 12.02
CA GLY A 56 18.30 -23.42 12.16
C GLY A 56 17.76 -22.40 11.15
N LEU A 57 17.57 -22.85 9.90
CA LEU A 57 17.02 -22.02 8.83
C LEU A 57 15.54 -21.70 9.08
N LEU A 58 14.74 -22.71 9.47
CA LEU A 58 13.34 -22.51 9.84
C LEU A 58 13.20 -21.53 11.01
N LYS A 59 14.04 -21.66 12.05
CA LYS A 59 14.05 -20.73 13.19
C LYS A 59 14.40 -19.31 12.76
N ALA A 60 15.34 -19.12 11.84
CA ALA A 60 15.68 -17.80 11.30
C ALA A 60 14.50 -17.18 10.54
N TRP A 61 13.82 -17.96 9.69
CA TRP A 61 12.64 -17.49 8.96
C TRP A 61 11.48 -17.14 9.90
N ARG A 62 11.20 -17.96 10.92
CA ARG A 62 10.19 -17.63 11.94
C ARG A 62 10.44 -16.28 12.61
N ARG A 63 11.71 -15.93 12.86
CA ARG A 63 12.07 -14.62 13.41
C ARG A 63 11.85 -13.49 12.41
N ARG A 64 12.21 -13.69 11.13
CA ARG A 64 12.01 -12.68 10.06
C ARG A 64 10.54 -12.35 9.83
N PHE A 65 9.66 -13.36 9.83
CA PHE A 65 8.20 -13.16 9.76
C PHE A 65 7.63 -12.41 10.97
N LYS A 66 8.35 -12.39 12.10
CA LYS A 66 8.03 -11.57 13.28
C LYS A 66 8.75 -10.22 13.28
N GLY A 67 9.26 -9.78 12.12
CA GLY A 67 9.90 -8.48 11.95
C GLY A 67 11.36 -8.40 12.43
N ALA A 68 12.05 -9.53 12.60
CA ALA A 68 13.48 -9.48 12.88
C ALA A 68 14.25 -8.82 11.71
N ILE A 69 15.09 -7.84 12.04
CA ILE A 69 15.90 -7.09 11.08
C ILE A 69 16.79 -8.06 10.28
N VAL A 70 16.70 -7.96 8.96
CA VAL A 70 17.51 -8.73 8.02
C VAL A 70 18.89 -8.07 7.88
N ARG A 71 19.95 -8.88 7.97
CA ARG A 71 21.32 -8.41 7.80
C ARG A 71 21.52 -7.79 6.41
N ASP A 72 22.29 -6.72 6.32
CA ASP A 72 22.52 -5.96 5.09
C ASP A 72 22.99 -6.85 3.92
N GLN A 73 23.94 -7.75 4.17
CA GLN A 73 24.43 -8.69 3.15
C GLN A 73 23.33 -9.60 2.60
N THR A 74 22.47 -10.15 3.47
CA THR A 74 21.35 -11.00 3.05
C THR A 74 20.31 -10.20 2.26
N ARG A 75 20.02 -8.97 2.69
CA ARG A 75 19.10 -8.08 2.00
C ARG A 75 19.63 -7.69 0.61
N LYS A 76 20.91 -7.35 0.49
CA LYS A 76 21.58 -7.05 -0.79
C LYS A 76 21.48 -8.23 -1.77
N ALA A 77 21.76 -9.45 -1.30
CA ALA A 77 21.60 -10.65 -2.13
C ALA A 77 20.15 -10.83 -2.64
N TRP A 78 19.14 -10.53 -1.81
CA TRP A 78 17.75 -10.56 -2.26
C TRP A 78 17.43 -9.48 -3.29
N PHE A 79 18.01 -8.28 -3.17
CA PHE A 79 17.83 -7.20 -4.14
C PHE A 79 18.50 -7.48 -5.48
N GLU A 80 19.63 -8.19 -5.46
CA GLU A 80 20.31 -8.65 -6.67
C GLU A 80 19.47 -9.69 -7.42
N GLU A 81 18.74 -10.53 -6.69
CA GLU A 81 17.85 -11.54 -7.28
C GLU A 81 16.49 -10.96 -7.70
N PHE A 82 15.92 -10.08 -6.88
CA PHE A 82 14.62 -9.44 -7.11
C PHE A 82 14.75 -7.93 -6.90
N SER A 83 14.95 -7.19 -7.99
CA SER A 83 15.17 -5.74 -7.98
C SER A 83 14.05 -4.98 -7.28
N ASP A 84 12.81 -5.42 -7.46
CA ASP A 84 11.59 -4.73 -7.00
C ASP A 84 11.51 -4.67 -5.47
N LEU A 85 12.19 -5.59 -4.77
CA LEU A 85 12.28 -5.57 -3.31
C LEU A 85 12.99 -4.33 -2.76
N ARG A 86 13.86 -3.71 -3.58
CA ARG A 86 14.49 -2.44 -3.21
C ARG A 86 13.46 -1.33 -3.11
N GLU A 87 12.54 -1.25 -4.06
CA GLU A 87 11.45 -0.26 -4.04
C GLU A 87 10.55 -0.48 -2.83
N VAL A 88 10.32 -1.74 -2.46
CA VAL A 88 9.59 -2.10 -1.24
C VAL A 88 10.28 -1.56 0.01
N TYR A 89 11.60 -1.76 0.10
CA TYR A 89 12.39 -1.42 1.28
C TYR A 89 12.72 0.07 1.42
N ASP A 90 12.94 0.75 0.29
CA ASP A 90 13.30 2.18 0.22
C ASP A 90 12.06 3.08 0.07
N ASN A 91 10.85 2.51 0.15
CA ASN A 91 9.60 3.23 -0.01
C ASN A 91 9.47 4.40 1.00
N LEU A 92 8.91 5.53 0.53
CA LEU A 92 8.68 6.74 1.32
C LEU A 92 7.80 6.48 2.56
N LEU A 93 6.92 5.48 2.50
CA LEU A 93 6.06 5.05 3.60
C LEU A 93 6.85 4.90 4.91
N TRP A 94 7.99 4.23 4.90
CA TRP A 94 8.78 3.95 6.11
C TRP A 94 9.30 5.21 6.78
N PHE A 95 9.70 6.20 6.00
CA PHE A 95 10.09 7.51 6.53
C PHE A 95 8.91 8.25 7.14
N THR A 96 7.75 8.20 6.49
CA THR A 96 6.54 8.90 6.94
C THR A 96 5.91 8.28 8.19
N LEU A 97 6.09 6.97 8.41
CA LEU A 97 5.64 6.27 9.62
C LEU A 97 6.56 6.49 10.83
N ASN A 98 7.77 7.04 10.63
CA ASN A 98 8.70 7.24 11.73
C ASN A 98 8.25 8.40 12.65
N PHE A 99 7.96 8.07 13.91
CA PHE A 99 7.61 9.02 14.99
C PHE A 99 8.70 10.05 15.26
N ARG A 100 9.97 9.73 14.98
CA ARG A 100 11.09 10.65 15.21
C ARG A 100 11.20 11.73 14.14
N THR A 101 10.55 11.55 12.98
CA THR A 101 10.60 12.54 11.91
C THR A 101 9.81 13.80 12.31
N PRO A 102 10.43 15.00 12.34
CA PRO A 102 9.75 16.24 12.69
C PRO A 102 8.85 16.75 11.56
N HIS A 103 7.82 17.52 11.90
CA HIS A 103 6.89 18.12 10.92
C HIS A 103 7.60 18.96 9.85
N THR A 104 8.65 19.69 10.24
CA THR A 104 9.45 20.54 9.34
C THR A 104 10.08 19.75 8.18
N ALA A 105 10.40 18.47 8.38
CA ALA A 105 10.93 17.63 7.32
C ALA A 105 9.90 17.36 6.22
N PHE A 106 8.61 17.28 6.56
CA PHE A 106 7.52 17.12 5.58
C PHE A 106 7.22 18.45 4.88
N ASP A 107 7.23 19.57 5.61
CA ASP A 107 7.00 20.91 5.05
C ASP A 107 8.02 21.25 3.94
N THR A 108 9.28 20.88 4.14
CA THR A 108 10.33 21.00 3.13
C THR A 108 10.27 19.86 2.11
N GLY A 109 10.01 18.63 2.58
CA GLY A 109 10.08 17.39 1.80
C GLY A 109 9.07 17.32 0.66
N ILE A 110 7.86 17.86 0.83
CA ILE A 110 6.81 17.86 -0.21
C ILE A 110 7.28 18.48 -1.53
N SER A 111 8.21 19.46 -1.50
CA SER A 111 8.73 20.05 -2.75
C SER A 111 9.74 19.15 -3.47
N PHE A 112 10.30 18.15 -2.78
CA PHE A 112 11.32 17.23 -3.29
C PHE A 112 10.78 15.84 -3.63
N PHE A 113 9.74 15.39 -2.93
CA PHE A 113 9.13 14.10 -3.24
C PHE A 113 8.52 14.13 -4.64
N ARG A 114 8.70 13.03 -5.36
CA ARG A 114 8.23 12.84 -6.73
C ARG A 114 7.28 11.66 -6.78
N LEU A 115 6.08 11.89 -7.30
CA LEU A 115 5.11 10.84 -7.61
C LEU A 115 4.97 10.79 -9.13
N ASN A 116 5.22 9.63 -9.75
CA ASN A 116 5.24 9.48 -11.21
C ASN A 116 6.17 10.48 -11.95
N GLY A 117 7.27 10.88 -11.29
CA GLY A 117 8.24 11.84 -11.85
C GLY A 117 7.93 13.31 -11.54
N ASP A 118 6.72 13.63 -11.07
CA ASP A 118 6.30 15.00 -10.82
C ASP A 118 6.42 15.40 -9.34
N PRO A 119 6.81 16.66 -9.03
CA PRO A 119 6.83 17.15 -7.65
C PRO A 119 5.44 17.08 -7.00
N LEU A 120 5.36 16.60 -5.75
CA LEU A 120 4.08 16.66 -5.03
C LEU A 120 3.54 18.10 -4.94
N SER A 121 4.42 19.09 -4.76
CA SER A 121 4.04 20.49 -4.57
C SER A 121 3.29 21.14 -5.74
N THR A 122 3.36 20.58 -6.95
CA THR A 122 2.72 21.19 -8.13
C THR A 122 1.24 20.86 -8.24
N HIS A 123 0.73 19.93 -7.44
CA HIS A 123 -0.59 19.38 -7.68
C HIS A 123 -1.71 20.09 -6.93
N HIS A 124 -2.79 20.41 -7.65
CA HIS A 124 -4.03 20.93 -7.08
C HIS A 124 -4.95 19.79 -6.58
N ALA A 125 -5.97 20.09 -5.77
CA ALA A 125 -6.90 19.06 -5.26
C ALA A 125 -7.58 18.23 -6.36
N LEU A 126 -7.87 18.83 -7.52
CA LEU A 126 -8.45 18.09 -8.65
C LEU A 126 -7.46 17.07 -9.22
N GLU A 127 -6.17 17.39 -9.20
CA GLU A 127 -5.10 16.50 -9.65
C GLU A 127 -4.80 15.41 -8.60
N MET A 128 -5.00 15.68 -7.32
CA MET A 128 -4.87 14.67 -6.26
C MET A 128 -5.78 13.47 -6.52
N SER A 129 -7.04 13.71 -6.88
CA SER A 129 -7.96 12.63 -7.27
C SER A 129 -7.45 11.82 -8.45
N SER A 130 -6.68 12.44 -9.36
CA SER A 130 -6.08 11.74 -10.50
C SER A 130 -4.76 11.01 -10.20
N LEU A 131 -4.02 11.46 -9.19
CA LEU A 131 -2.77 10.82 -8.76
C LEU A 131 -3.02 9.57 -7.92
N PHE A 132 -4.12 9.57 -7.18
CA PHE A 132 -4.52 8.51 -6.24
C PHE A 132 -5.77 7.79 -6.74
N GLU A 133 -5.77 7.41 -8.03
CA GLU A 133 -6.93 6.76 -8.69
C GLU A 133 -7.06 5.28 -8.39
N CYS A 134 -5.95 4.62 -8.09
CA CYS A 134 -5.90 3.23 -7.70
C CYS A 134 -5.21 3.15 -6.33
N PRO A 135 -5.92 2.71 -5.27
CA PRO A 135 -5.32 2.49 -3.98
C PRO A 135 -4.14 1.52 -4.05
N ASP A 136 -2.95 2.03 -3.75
CA ASP A 136 -1.71 1.27 -3.73
C ASP A 136 -0.89 1.64 -2.49
N TRP A 137 -0.35 0.62 -1.83
CA TRP A 137 0.42 0.80 -0.61
C TRP A 137 1.67 1.66 -0.81
N SER A 138 2.29 1.59 -2.00
CA SER A 138 3.47 2.36 -2.36
C SER A 138 3.20 3.87 -2.40
N GLN A 139 1.93 4.26 -2.53
CA GLN A 139 1.48 5.65 -2.58
C GLN A 139 1.13 6.22 -1.20
N LEU A 140 0.98 5.37 -0.18
CA LEU A 140 0.57 5.80 1.17
C LEU A 140 1.54 6.82 1.77
N GLY A 141 2.85 6.67 1.55
CA GLY A 141 3.84 7.61 2.05
C GLY A 141 3.60 9.05 1.55
N TYR A 142 3.14 9.21 0.31
CA TYR A 142 2.86 10.54 -0.25
C TYR A 142 1.62 11.18 0.40
N LEU A 143 0.57 10.38 0.68
CA LEU A 143 -0.61 10.86 1.42
C LEU A 143 -0.23 11.25 2.85
N ILE A 144 0.55 10.42 3.54
CA ILE A 144 1.01 10.71 4.92
C ILE A 144 1.87 11.97 4.93
N CYS A 145 2.70 12.22 3.92
CA CYS A 145 3.43 13.49 3.80
C CYS A 145 2.51 14.71 3.87
N TYR A 146 1.37 14.69 3.14
CA TYR A 146 0.39 15.77 3.25
C TYR A 146 -0.23 15.83 4.64
N LEU A 147 -0.65 14.70 5.21
CA LEU A 147 -1.30 14.67 6.52
C LEU A 147 -0.37 15.09 7.68
N ARG A 148 0.94 14.93 7.52
CA ARG A 148 1.96 15.35 8.50
C ARG A 148 2.51 16.75 8.24
N CYS A 149 2.24 17.33 7.07
CA CYS A 149 2.66 18.68 6.73
C CYS A 149 1.85 19.73 7.52
N GLN A 150 2.48 20.80 7.97
CA GLN A 150 1.86 21.93 8.67
C GLN A 150 1.85 23.23 7.84
N ALA A 151 2.56 23.25 6.70
CA ALA A 151 2.59 24.42 5.82
C ALA A 151 1.21 24.74 5.20
N LYS A 152 0.68 25.92 5.53
CA LYS A 152 -0.66 26.40 5.10
C LYS A 152 -0.87 26.43 3.59
N ARG A 153 0.19 26.57 2.80
CA ARG A 153 0.12 26.54 1.31
C ARG A 153 -0.42 25.22 0.76
N PHE A 154 -0.36 24.13 1.55
CA PHE A 154 -0.87 22.81 1.18
C PHE A 154 -2.21 22.47 1.85
N ALA A 155 -2.94 23.45 2.41
CA ALA A 155 -4.17 23.22 3.16
C ALA A 155 -5.25 22.49 2.35
N ILE A 156 -5.33 22.74 1.04
CA ILE A 156 -6.30 22.09 0.15
C ILE A 156 -5.95 20.60 -0.03
N GLN A 157 -4.68 20.27 -0.23
CA GLN A 157 -4.18 18.90 -0.38
C GLN A 157 -4.28 18.14 0.94
N GLN A 158 -3.99 18.80 2.07
CA GLN A 158 -4.20 18.28 3.41
C GLN A 158 -5.66 17.90 3.65
N ALA A 159 -6.61 18.81 3.35
CA ALA A 159 -8.03 18.55 3.53
C ALA A 159 -8.52 17.40 2.63
N TRP A 160 -8.02 17.35 1.39
CA TRP A 160 -8.31 16.24 0.48
C TRP A 160 -7.75 14.92 1.04
N ALA A 161 -6.49 14.88 1.47
CA ALA A 161 -5.87 13.69 2.03
C ALA A 161 -6.61 13.22 3.30
N ALA A 162 -6.92 14.13 4.22
CA ALA A 162 -7.58 13.81 5.49
C ALA A 162 -8.95 13.13 5.30
N LYS A 163 -9.68 13.56 4.26
CA LYS A 163 -10.99 12.99 3.89
C LYS A 163 -10.89 11.62 3.23
N ASN A 164 -9.82 11.39 2.47
CA ASN A 164 -9.69 10.27 1.55
C ASN A 164 -8.72 9.18 2.06
N PHE A 165 -7.96 9.47 3.11
CA PHE A 165 -6.89 8.61 3.60
C PHE A 165 -7.38 7.25 4.07
N PHE A 166 -8.42 7.20 4.91
CA PHE A 166 -8.86 5.94 5.49
C PHE A 166 -9.34 4.93 4.43
N PRO A 167 -10.28 5.26 3.51
CA PRO A 167 -10.70 4.29 2.51
C PRO A 167 -9.56 3.92 1.55
N PHE A 168 -8.65 4.86 1.23
CA PHE A 168 -7.46 4.56 0.43
C PHE A 168 -6.53 3.55 1.15
N PHE A 169 -6.26 3.78 2.44
CA PHE A 169 -5.45 2.89 3.28
C PHE A 169 -6.06 1.50 3.41
N ALA A 170 -7.36 1.42 3.71
CA ALA A 170 -8.06 0.15 3.84
C ALA A 170 -8.01 -0.66 2.53
N LEU A 171 -8.25 -0.03 1.37
CA LEU A 171 -8.16 -0.69 0.07
C LEU A 171 -6.74 -1.10 -0.29
N ALA A 172 -5.74 -0.26 0.01
CA ALA A 172 -4.33 -0.64 -0.16
C ALA A 172 -3.95 -1.86 0.70
N CYS A 173 -4.57 -2.01 1.88
CA CYS A 173 -4.40 -3.16 2.76
C CYS A 173 -5.09 -4.45 2.28
N LEU A 174 -5.98 -4.41 1.28
CA LEU A 174 -6.54 -5.63 0.69
C LEU A 174 -5.54 -6.33 -0.25
N ARG A 175 -4.53 -5.60 -0.72
CA ARG A 175 -3.52 -6.14 -1.63
C ARG A 175 -2.26 -6.60 -0.88
N PRO A 176 -1.63 -7.67 -1.35
CA PRO A 176 -0.25 -7.96 -0.96
C PRO A 176 0.68 -6.80 -1.38
N PRO A 177 1.76 -6.54 -0.63
CA PRO A 177 2.16 -7.23 0.60
C PRO A 177 1.41 -6.77 1.87
N CYS A 178 0.67 -5.65 1.82
CA CYS A 178 0.05 -5.03 2.99
C CYS A 178 -1.05 -5.88 3.66
N ARG A 179 -1.75 -6.74 2.91
CA ARG A 179 -2.74 -7.68 3.49
C ARG A 179 -2.19 -8.51 4.65
N CYS A 180 -0.91 -8.87 4.61
CA CYS A 180 -0.28 -9.68 5.64
C CYS A 180 0.08 -8.90 6.92
N ILE A 181 0.01 -7.56 6.90
CA ILE A 181 0.47 -6.69 7.98
C ILE A 181 -0.47 -5.50 8.23
N SER A 182 -1.73 -5.64 7.79
CA SER A 182 -2.68 -4.53 7.78
C SER A 182 -2.97 -4.02 9.20
N VAL A 183 -3.03 -4.92 10.18
CA VAL A 183 -3.22 -4.59 11.60
C VAL A 183 -2.03 -3.83 12.15
N GLU A 184 -0.80 -4.27 11.89
CA GLU A 184 0.41 -3.58 12.34
C GLU A 184 0.56 -2.18 11.71
N LEU A 185 0.16 -2.02 10.43
CA LEU A 185 0.11 -0.70 9.80
C LEU A 185 -0.96 0.19 10.42
N TYR A 186 -2.14 -0.37 10.71
CA TYR A 186 -3.21 0.36 11.38
C TYR A 186 -2.75 0.86 12.75
N GLU A 187 -2.14 0.00 13.58
CA GLU A 187 -1.64 0.37 14.91
C GLU A 187 -0.59 1.48 14.83
N LEU A 188 0.36 1.39 13.90
CA LEU A 188 1.36 2.44 13.66
C LEU A 188 0.72 3.79 13.28
N LEU A 189 -0.27 3.77 12.40
CA LEU A 189 -0.98 4.98 11.97
C LEU A 189 -1.85 5.54 13.09
N ASP A 190 -2.53 4.68 13.83
CA ASP A 190 -3.39 5.03 14.95
C ASP A 190 -2.60 5.73 16.07
N ASP A 191 -1.42 5.21 16.40
CA ASP A 191 -0.50 5.86 17.33
C ASP A 191 -0.05 7.25 16.82
N LEU A 192 0.23 7.41 15.53
CA LEU A 192 0.56 8.72 14.95
C LEU A 192 -0.61 9.71 15.04
N ILE A 193 -1.84 9.22 14.87
CA ILE A 193 -3.06 10.04 14.95
C ILE A 193 -3.32 10.47 16.39
N LYS A 194 -3.26 9.53 17.34
CA LYS A 194 -3.44 9.78 18.79
C LYS A 194 -2.41 10.77 19.33
N ASP A 195 -1.19 10.73 18.83
CA ASP A 195 -0.12 11.68 19.16
C ASP A 195 -0.26 13.05 18.46
N ASN A 196 -1.34 13.29 17.70
CA ASN A 196 -1.55 14.50 16.88
C ASN A 196 -0.43 14.77 15.86
N ARG A 197 0.26 13.72 15.41
CA ARG A 197 1.33 13.82 14.40
C ARG A 197 0.82 13.73 12.97
N MET A 198 -0.45 13.39 12.79
CA MET A 198 -1.11 13.23 11.50
C MET A 198 -2.55 13.76 11.56
N ALA A 199 -2.90 14.65 10.61
CA ALA A 199 -4.22 15.29 10.58
C ALA A 199 -5.22 14.50 9.71
N VAL A 200 -5.93 13.53 10.31
CA VAL A 200 -6.99 12.75 9.64
C VAL A 200 -8.40 13.17 10.09
N ASP A 201 -9.43 12.86 9.30
CA ASP A 201 -10.82 12.99 9.79
C ASP A 201 -11.13 11.89 10.80
N ALA A 202 -11.03 12.22 12.09
CA ALA A 202 -11.26 11.28 13.20
C ALA A 202 -12.63 10.59 13.16
N ARG A 203 -13.63 11.17 12.47
CA ARG A 203 -14.97 10.55 12.33
C ARG A 203 -14.98 9.37 11.36
N MET A 204 -13.98 9.29 10.49
CA MET A 204 -13.84 8.23 9.48
C MET A 204 -12.81 7.18 9.90
N TRP A 205 -12.06 7.40 10.96
CA TRP A 205 -11.01 6.49 11.42
C TRP A 205 -11.59 5.43 12.37
N PRO A 206 -11.28 4.13 12.19
CA PRO A 206 -11.74 3.08 13.09
C PRO A 206 -11.23 3.29 14.51
N HIS A 207 -12.05 2.99 15.52
CA HIS A 207 -11.69 3.18 16.94
C HIS A 207 -10.68 2.15 17.43
N ASN A 208 -10.60 0.99 16.79
CA ASN A 208 -9.69 -0.10 17.11
C ASN A 208 -9.46 -1.01 15.90
N SER A 209 -8.53 -1.96 16.05
CA SER A 209 -8.16 -2.91 15.01
C SER A 209 -9.29 -3.86 14.61
N VAL A 210 -10.24 -4.16 15.51
CA VAL A 210 -11.39 -5.01 15.17
C VAL A 210 -12.31 -4.29 14.20
N GLU A 211 -12.68 -3.03 14.49
CA GLU A 211 -13.48 -2.23 13.58
C GLU A 211 -12.76 -2.01 12.24
N PHE A 212 -11.43 -1.82 12.26
CA PHE A 212 -10.64 -1.75 11.03
C PHE A 212 -10.75 -3.04 10.19
N LEU A 213 -10.67 -4.21 10.83
CA LEU A 213 -10.83 -5.49 10.15
C LEU A 213 -12.24 -5.65 9.57
N ASP A 214 -13.28 -5.17 10.26
CA ASP A 214 -14.66 -5.18 9.74
C ASP A 214 -14.77 -4.36 8.44
N TYR A 215 -14.09 -3.21 8.34
CA TYR A 215 -14.02 -2.44 7.09
C TYR A 215 -13.29 -3.20 5.97
N LEU A 216 -12.21 -3.93 6.29
CA LEU A 216 -11.53 -4.75 5.29
C LEU A 216 -12.44 -5.85 4.76
N VAL A 217 -13.17 -6.54 5.65
CA VAL A 217 -14.15 -7.57 5.27
C VAL A 217 -15.23 -6.97 4.39
N ALA A 218 -15.80 -5.83 4.76
CA ALA A 218 -16.84 -5.17 3.97
C ALA A 218 -16.36 -4.79 2.56
N PHE A 219 -15.11 -4.34 2.40
CA PHE A 219 -14.55 -4.05 1.08
C PHE A 219 -14.20 -5.31 0.28
N ASP A 220 -13.79 -6.40 0.93
CA ASP A 220 -13.60 -7.72 0.30
C ASP A 220 -14.96 -8.24 -0.23
N GLU A 221 -16.01 -8.22 0.60
CA GLU A 221 -17.36 -8.63 0.20
C GLU A 221 -17.91 -7.79 -0.97
N LEU A 222 -17.68 -6.47 -0.93
CA LEU A 222 -18.06 -5.58 -2.04
C LEU A 222 -17.34 -5.95 -3.35
N GLY A 223 -16.05 -6.28 -3.29
CA GLY A 223 -15.29 -6.70 -4.46
C GLY A 223 -15.78 -8.03 -5.03
N ASP A 224 -16.03 -9.01 -4.17
CA ASP A 224 -16.61 -10.31 -4.57
C ASP A 224 -17.98 -10.12 -5.25
N HIS A 225 -18.79 -9.20 -4.74
CA HIS A 225 -20.09 -8.88 -5.34
C HIS A 225 -19.98 -8.19 -6.70
N LEU A 226 -19.02 -7.28 -6.87
CA LEU A 226 -18.75 -6.66 -8.17
C LEU A 226 -18.36 -7.71 -9.22
N ILE A 227 -17.59 -8.72 -8.81
CA ILE A 227 -17.19 -9.83 -9.67
C ILE A 227 -18.38 -10.75 -9.98
N ALA A 228 -19.15 -11.14 -8.96
CA ALA A 228 -20.33 -12.00 -9.12
C ALA A 228 -21.38 -11.39 -10.08
N ASN A 229 -21.51 -10.07 -10.07
CA ASN A 229 -22.41 -9.34 -10.96
C ASN A 229 -21.78 -8.93 -12.29
N GLN A 230 -20.55 -9.38 -12.59
CA GLN A 230 -19.84 -9.09 -13.84
C GLN A 230 -19.70 -7.58 -14.09
N TYR A 231 -19.51 -6.78 -13.04
CA TYR A 231 -19.03 -5.40 -13.19
C TYR A 231 -17.52 -5.36 -13.38
N VAL A 232 -16.81 -6.35 -12.82
CA VAL A 232 -15.37 -6.56 -12.94
C VAL A 232 -15.13 -8.05 -13.18
N SER A 233 -14.04 -8.43 -13.87
CA SER A 233 -13.75 -9.83 -14.18
C SER A 233 -13.14 -10.60 -13.01
N GLU A 234 -12.26 -9.96 -12.24
CA GLU A 234 -11.51 -10.60 -11.16
C GLU A 234 -10.98 -9.57 -10.15
N TRP A 235 -10.40 -10.08 -9.06
CA TRP A 235 -9.66 -9.25 -8.11
C TRP A 235 -8.38 -8.71 -8.73
N GLY A 236 -8.34 -7.39 -8.90
CA GLY A 236 -7.21 -6.70 -9.48
C GLY A 236 -7.31 -5.18 -9.33
N GLU A 237 -6.53 -4.46 -10.12
CA GLU A 237 -6.50 -2.99 -10.10
C GLU A 237 -7.84 -2.40 -10.51
N GLU A 238 -8.51 -2.99 -11.51
CA GLU A 238 -9.84 -2.59 -11.92
C GLU A 238 -10.83 -2.69 -10.76
N CYS A 239 -10.85 -3.81 -10.02
CA CYS A 239 -11.74 -4.00 -8.88
C CYS A 239 -11.50 -2.95 -7.79
N LEU A 240 -10.23 -2.66 -7.48
CA LEU A 240 -9.90 -1.60 -6.53
C LEU A 240 -10.32 -0.21 -6.99
N ILE A 241 -10.14 0.11 -8.27
CA ILE A 241 -10.59 1.40 -8.83
C ILE A 241 -12.11 1.50 -8.70
N TRP A 242 -12.85 0.42 -8.98
CA TRP A 242 -14.30 0.38 -8.77
C TRP A 242 -14.68 0.67 -7.32
N ILE A 243 -14.13 -0.08 -6.37
CA ILE A 243 -14.44 0.10 -4.96
C ILE A 243 -14.06 1.51 -4.52
N TRP A 244 -12.87 1.99 -4.88
CA TRP A 244 -12.38 3.33 -4.57
C TRP A 244 -13.33 4.43 -5.04
N GLN A 245 -13.82 4.35 -6.28
CA GLN A 245 -14.78 5.32 -6.78
C GLN A 245 -16.14 5.15 -6.08
N LEU A 246 -16.58 3.94 -5.73
CA LEU A 246 -17.86 3.70 -5.05
C LEU A 246 -17.90 4.27 -3.63
N VAL A 247 -16.80 4.17 -2.88
CA VAL A 247 -16.73 4.62 -1.48
C VAL A 247 -16.65 6.15 -1.35
N GLU A 248 -16.49 6.87 -2.45
CA GLU A 248 -16.59 8.33 -2.44
C GLU A 248 -18.01 8.78 -2.05
N ARG A 249 -18.10 9.77 -1.15
CA ARG A 249 -19.40 10.29 -0.64
C ARG A 249 -20.44 10.66 -1.72
N ARG A 250 -20.01 11.06 -2.93
CA ARG A 250 -20.92 11.40 -4.04
C ARG A 250 -21.64 10.20 -4.64
N ASN A 251 -21.16 8.99 -4.35
CA ASN A 251 -21.67 7.74 -4.90
C ASN A 251 -22.39 6.88 -3.84
N LEU A 252 -22.70 7.43 -2.65
CA LEU A 252 -23.37 6.70 -1.57
C LEU A 252 -24.69 6.05 -2.00
N SER A 253 -25.49 6.72 -2.84
CA SER A 253 -26.75 6.15 -3.34
C SER A 253 -26.52 4.94 -4.25
N LEU A 254 -25.44 4.96 -5.05
CA LEU A 254 -25.05 3.85 -5.91
C LEU A 254 -24.49 2.71 -5.06
N LEU A 255 -23.63 3.02 -4.09
CA LEU A 255 -23.13 2.04 -3.12
C LEU A 255 -24.28 1.35 -2.39
N GLN A 256 -25.27 2.10 -1.88
CA GLN A 256 -26.46 1.54 -1.25
C GLN A 256 -27.35 0.73 -2.20
N ALA A 257 -27.36 1.04 -3.51
CA ALA A 257 -28.09 0.24 -4.49
C ALA A 257 -27.37 -1.09 -4.77
N ILE A 258 -26.04 -1.05 -4.88
CA ILE A 258 -25.19 -2.24 -5.03
C ILE A 258 -25.25 -3.09 -3.77
N ASP A 259 -25.18 -2.49 -2.59
CA ASP A 259 -25.31 -3.17 -1.30
C ASP A 259 -26.66 -3.88 -1.17
N ARG A 260 -27.77 -3.22 -1.52
CA ARG A 260 -29.09 -3.89 -1.54
C ARG A 260 -29.17 -5.06 -2.51
N SER A 261 -28.47 -4.99 -3.65
CA SER A 261 -28.40 -6.12 -4.58
C SER A 261 -27.63 -7.33 -4.03
N LEU A 262 -26.90 -7.22 -2.91
CA LEU A 262 -26.35 -8.39 -2.21
C LEU A 262 -27.45 -9.33 -1.73
N HIS A 263 -28.65 -8.80 -1.46
CA HIS A 263 -29.76 -9.54 -0.87
C HIS A 263 -30.91 -9.78 -1.85
N GLU A 264 -30.86 -9.21 -3.04
CA GLU A 264 -31.94 -9.21 -4.03
C GLU A 264 -31.39 -9.60 -5.42
N THR A 265 -32.15 -10.34 -6.24
CA THR A 265 -31.79 -10.72 -7.62
C THR A 265 -31.88 -9.56 -8.62
N PHE A 266 -31.54 -8.35 -8.18
CA PHE A 266 -31.61 -7.12 -8.97
C PHE A 266 -30.20 -6.58 -9.23
N ARG A 267 -29.86 -6.33 -10.49
CA ARG A 267 -28.59 -5.69 -10.87
C ARG A 267 -28.84 -4.18 -11.08
N PRO A 268 -28.30 -3.28 -10.25
CA PRO A 268 -28.52 -1.85 -10.41
C PRO A 268 -27.89 -1.32 -11.70
N ASP A 269 -28.61 -0.42 -12.39
CA ASP A 269 -28.06 0.32 -13.52
C ASP A 269 -26.97 1.28 -13.04
N ILE A 270 -25.77 1.14 -13.60
CA ILE A 270 -24.64 2.00 -13.26
C ILE A 270 -24.76 3.30 -14.08
N PRO A 271 -24.76 4.49 -13.44
CA PRO A 271 -24.80 5.75 -14.16
C PRO A 271 -23.65 5.87 -15.15
N ARG A 272 -23.95 6.29 -16.39
CA ARG A 272 -22.94 6.47 -17.46
C ARG A 272 -21.74 7.31 -17.03
N ARG A 273 -21.97 8.40 -16.29
CA ARG A 273 -20.88 9.26 -15.77
C ARG A 273 -19.94 8.53 -14.81
N PHE A 274 -20.46 7.54 -14.08
CA PHE A 274 -19.64 6.71 -13.19
C PHE A 274 -18.78 5.76 -14.03
N GLN A 275 -19.37 5.09 -15.03
CA GLN A 275 -18.63 4.22 -15.96
C GLN A 275 -17.52 4.99 -16.68
N GLU A 276 -17.81 6.17 -17.23
CA GLU A 276 -16.82 7.01 -17.93
C GLU A 276 -15.64 7.38 -17.02
N ARG A 277 -15.89 7.65 -15.73
CA ARG A 277 -14.85 7.93 -14.74
C ARG A 277 -13.98 6.70 -14.47
N ILE A 278 -14.60 5.54 -14.28
CA ILE A 278 -13.89 4.28 -14.07
C ILE A 278 -12.99 3.98 -15.27
N THR A 279 -13.54 4.01 -16.49
CA THR A 279 -12.76 3.78 -17.71
C THR A 279 -11.60 4.76 -17.83
N SER A 280 -11.84 6.03 -17.54
CA SER A 280 -10.77 7.06 -17.57
C SER A 280 -9.70 6.83 -16.51
N ALA A 281 -10.06 6.29 -15.34
CA ALA A 281 -9.12 5.95 -14.27
C ALA A 281 -8.29 4.71 -14.64
N ILE A 282 -8.92 3.67 -15.18
CA ILE A 282 -8.22 2.46 -15.65
C ILE A 282 -7.20 2.81 -16.74
N VAL A 283 -7.59 3.61 -17.74
CA VAL A 283 -6.69 4.01 -18.83
C VAL A 283 -5.50 4.81 -18.31
N ARG A 284 -5.72 5.77 -17.40
CA ARG A 284 -4.64 6.58 -16.82
C ARG A 284 -3.71 5.76 -15.93
N HIS A 285 -4.26 4.86 -15.12
CA HIS A 285 -3.45 3.94 -14.30
C HIS A 285 -2.56 3.07 -15.19
N GLY A 286 -3.10 2.48 -16.26
CA GLY A 286 -2.33 1.71 -17.23
C GLY A 286 -1.20 2.50 -17.90
N GLN A 287 -1.45 3.77 -18.26
CA GLN A 287 -0.43 4.65 -18.83
C GLN A 287 0.68 5.00 -17.82
N SER A 288 0.31 5.22 -16.55
CA SER A 288 1.27 5.50 -15.47
C SER A 288 2.20 4.30 -15.23
N VAL A 289 1.66 3.08 -15.19
CA VAL A 289 2.45 1.86 -14.99
C VAL A 289 3.46 1.65 -16.13
N LEU A 290 3.04 1.90 -17.38
CA LEU A 290 3.92 1.77 -18.55
C LEU A 290 4.99 2.88 -18.63
N GLY A 291 4.67 4.10 -18.18
CA GLY A 291 5.62 5.22 -18.13
C GLY A 291 6.73 5.02 -17.09
N VAL A 292 6.43 4.40 -15.95
CA VAL A 292 7.41 4.06 -14.91
C VAL A 292 8.37 2.96 -15.41
N GLY A 293 7.89 1.98 -16.19
CA GLY A 293 8.73 0.94 -16.80
C GLY A 293 9.74 1.46 -17.85
N ALA A 294 9.40 2.54 -18.56
CA ALA A 294 10.30 3.15 -19.55
C ALA A 294 11.41 4.01 -18.92
N HIS A 295 11.19 4.55 -17.72
CA HIS A 295 12.22 5.34 -16.99
C HIS A 295 13.12 4.49 -16.08
N ALA A 296 12.67 3.32 -15.63
CA ALA A 296 13.50 2.38 -14.88
C ALA A 296 14.69 1.83 -15.71
N THR A 297 14.57 1.76 -17.03
CA THR A 297 15.66 1.36 -17.94
C THR A 297 16.60 2.50 -18.35
N SER A 298 16.27 3.76 -18.05
CA SER A 298 17.03 4.94 -18.47
C SER A 298 18.00 5.48 -17.42
N THR A 299 17.99 4.97 -16.18
CA THR A 299 18.80 5.51 -15.07
C THR A 299 19.95 4.59 -14.64
N VAL A 300 20.45 3.76 -15.57
CA VAL A 300 21.77 3.08 -15.45
C VAL A 300 22.68 3.66 -16.52
N GLY A 301 23.11 4.90 -16.30
CA GLY A 301 23.93 5.62 -17.26
C GLY A 301 24.38 6.95 -16.68
N ARG A 302 25.53 6.91 -16.01
CA ARG A 302 26.29 8.04 -15.43
C ARG A 302 25.77 8.55 -14.08
N LEU A 303 26.32 7.99 -13.01
CA LEU A 303 27.16 8.69 -12.03
C LEU A 303 28.19 7.70 -11.49
#